data_AF-A0A949UBK7-F1
#
_entry.id   AF-A0A949UBK7-F1
#
_cell.length_a   1.000
_cell.length_b   1.000
_cell.length_c   1.000
_cell.angle_alpha   90.00
_cell.angle_beta   90.00
_cell.angle_gamma   90.00
#
_symmetry.space_group_name_H-M   'P 1'
#
loop_
_entity.id
_entity.type
_entity.pdbx_description
1 polymer ?
#
loop_
_entity_poly.entity_id
_entity_poly.type
_entity_poly.pdbx_seq_one_letter_code
_entity_poly.pdbx_strand_id
1 'polypeptide(L)'
;MAKEKFERNKPHVNVGTIGHIDHGKTTLTAAITKVLQKHNPKIVFRSFDSIDNAPEEKARGITIATAHVEYETDKRHYAHVDCPGHADYIKNMITGAAQMDGAILVVAATDGPMPQTREHVLLARQVGVPYIVVALNKCDAVDDPELLDLVELEVRELLKSYQFPGDKVPVVRLS
;
A
#
# COMPACT_ATOMS: atom_id res chain seq x y z
N MET A 1 29.20 11.96 4.47
CA MET A 1 28.91 12.35 3.08
C MET A 1 27.70 13.27 3.13
N ALA A 2 27.80 14.49 2.61
CA ALA A 2 26.63 15.38 2.55
C ALA A 2 25.55 14.67 1.70
N LYS A 3 24.34 14.48 2.25
CA LYS A 3 23.20 14.06 1.44
C LYS A 3 23.11 15.01 0.25
N GLU A 4 23.11 14.49 -0.97
CA GLU A 4 22.87 15.32 -2.16
C GLU A 4 21.61 16.16 -1.92
N LYS A 5 21.69 17.45 -2.26
CA LYS A 5 20.59 18.37 -2.07
C LYS A 5 19.45 17.93 -2.97
N PHE A 6 18.36 17.43 -2.38
CA PHE A 6 17.22 16.93 -3.13
C PHE A 6 16.61 18.06 -3.98
N GLU A 7 16.62 17.89 -5.30
CA GLU A 7 16.03 18.85 -6.24
C GLU A 7 14.55 18.55 -6.45
N ARG A 8 13.68 19.46 -5.99
CA ARG A 8 12.22 19.35 -6.16
C ARG A 8 11.78 19.77 -7.56
N ASN A 9 12.11 18.96 -8.56
CA ASN A 9 11.80 19.23 -9.96
C ASN A 9 10.42 18.70 -10.41
N LYS A 10 9.74 17.89 -9.58
CA LYS A 10 8.45 17.26 -9.88
C LYS A 10 7.42 17.54 -8.79
N PRO A 11 6.10 17.56 -9.12
CA PRO A 11 5.05 17.57 -8.12
C PRO A 11 5.22 16.39 -7.14
N HIS A 12 5.10 16.68 -5.84
CA HIS A 12 5.24 15.71 -4.77
C HIS A 12 3.85 15.22 -4.32
N VAL A 13 3.72 13.92 -4.10
CA VAL A 13 2.50 13.29 -3.59
C VAL A 13 2.85 12.26 -2.52
N ASN A 14 2.20 12.33 -1.37
CA ASN A 14 2.32 11.32 -0.32
C ASN A 14 1.33 10.18 -0.59
N VAL A 15 1.84 8.96 -0.66
CA VAL A 15 1.03 7.75 -0.83
C VAL A 15 1.38 6.72 0.22
N GLY A 16 0.59 5.66 0.35
CA GLY A 16 0.99 4.56 1.20
C GLY A 16 0.12 3.32 1.06
N THR A 17 0.64 2.18 1.50
CA THR A 17 -0.05 0.89 1.48
C THR A 17 -0.83 0.67 2.77
N ILE A 18 -2.08 0.26 2.63
CA ILE A 18 -2.97 -0.11 3.73
C ILE A 18 -3.67 -1.43 3.39
N GLY A 19 -4.21 -2.13 4.39
CA GLY A 19 -4.91 -3.39 4.23
C GLY A 19 -4.50 -4.42 5.29
N HIS A 20 -5.17 -5.56 5.27
CA HIS A 20 -5.00 -6.63 6.24
C HIS A 20 -3.57 -7.18 6.31
N ILE A 21 -3.22 -7.79 7.44
CA ILE A 21 -1.98 -8.54 7.61
C ILE A 21 -1.83 -9.60 6.50
N ASP A 22 -0.60 -9.88 6.09
CA ASP A 22 -0.24 -10.88 5.07
C ASP A 22 -0.83 -10.71 3.67
N HIS A 23 -1.54 -9.61 3.39
CA HIS A 23 -2.00 -9.29 2.03
C HIS A 23 -0.87 -8.80 1.08
N GLY A 24 0.35 -8.60 1.59
CA GLY A 24 1.54 -8.30 0.78
C GLY A 24 1.87 -6.82 0.58
N LYS A 25 1.52 -5.95 1.53
CA LYS A 25 1.82 -4.50 1.51
C LYS A 25 3.32 -4.23 1.31
N THR A 26 4.15 -4.76 2.19
CA THR A 26 5.61 -4.57 2.18
C THR A 26 6.26 -5.14 0.92
N THR A 27 5.80 -6.32 0.47
CA THR A 27 6.23 -6.94 -0.78
C THR A 27 5.92 -6.06 -1.98
N LEU A 28 4.71 -5.49 -2.03
CA LEU A 28 4.31 -4.56 -3.09
C LEU A 28 5.16 -3.28 -3.05
N THR A 29 5.41 -2.72 -1.87
CA THR A 29 6.29 -1.54 -1.70
C THR A 29 7.69 -1.81 -2.24
N ALA A 30 8.27 -2.97 -1.93
CA ALA A 30 9.55 -3.39 -2.48
C ALA A 30 9.50 -3.56 -4.01
N ALA A 31 8.46 -4.19 -4.54
CA ALA A 31 8.26 -4.40 -5.97
C ALA A 31 8.16 -3.08 -6.74
N ILE A 32 7.42 -2.09 -6.22
CA ILE A 32 7.31 -0.74 -6.82
C ILE A 32 8.70 -0.11 -6.98
N THR A 33 9.52 -0.12 -5.92
CA THR A 33 10.87 0.47 -5.99
C THR A 33 11.77 -0.27 -6.98
N LYS A 34 11.65 -1.61 -7.06
CA LYS A 34 12.41 -2.44 -7.99
C LYS A 34 12.05 -2.17 -9.44
N VAL A 35 10.76 -2.06 -9.74
CA VAL A 35 10.25 -1.76 -11.09
C VAL A 35 10.70 -0.36 -11.49
N LEU A 36 10.51 0.64 -10.63
CA LEU A 36 10.88 2.02 -10.95
C LEU A 36 12.39 2.22 -11.09
N GLN A 37 13.22 1.51 -10.32
CA GLN A 37 14.68 1.53 -10.50
C GLN A 37 15.10 1.07 -11.90
N LYS A 38 14.41 0.11 -12.51
CA LYS A 38 14.70 -0.33 -13.88
C LYS A 38 14.46 0.78 -14.91
N HIS A 39 13.52 1.69 -14.64
CA HIS A 39 13.21 2.82 -15.51
C HIS A 39 14.05 4.06 -15.21
N ASN A 40 14.45 4.23 -13.94
CA ASN A 40 15.25 5.36 -13.50
C ASN A 40 16.31 4.88 -12.49
N PRO A 41 17.58 4.73 -12.91
CA PRO A 41 18.66 4.24 -12.05
C PRO A 41 18.93 5.08 -10.80
N LYS A 42 18.42 6.32 -10.72
CA LYS A 42 18.52 7.16 -9.52
C LYS A 42 17.62 6.67 -8.39
N ILE A 43 16.61 5.87 -8.69
CA ILE A 43 15.71 5.32 -7.69
C ILE A 43 16.41 4.16 -6.97
N VAL A 44 16.42 4.24 -5.65
CA VAL A 44 17.04 3.22 -4.80
C VAL A 44 16.03 2.12 -4.54
N PHE A 45 16.31 0.91 -5.02
CA PHE A 45 15.55 -0.27 -4.66
C PHE A 45 15.59 -0.51 -3.14
N ARG A 46 14.42 -0.77 -2.56
CA ARG A 46 14.26 -1.18 -1.16
C ARG A 46 13.74 -2.60 -1.14
N SER A 47 14.56 -3.53 -0.66
CA SER A 47 14.13 -4.92 -0.43
C SER A 47 13.17 -5.00 0.75
N PHE A 48 12.41 -6.10 0.83
CA PHE A 48 11.51 -6.41 1.94
C PHE A 48 12.19 -6.22 3.30
N ASP A 49 13.36 -6.85 3.52
CA ASP A 49 14.13 -6.77 4.78
C ASP A 49 14.70 -5.38 5.09
N SER A 50 14.73 -4.48 4.09
CA SER A 50 15.17 -3.09 4.27
C SER A 50 14.02 -2.16 4.64
N ILE A 51 12.77 -2.61 4.43
CA ILE A 51 11.53 -1.93 4.82
C ILE A 51 11.16 -2.42 6.21
N ASP A 52 10.97 -3.73 6.38
CA ASP A 52 10.79 -4.41 7.67
C ASP A 52 12.17 -4.71 8.31
N ASN A 53 12.82 -3.66 8.82
CA ASN A 53 14.21 -3.74 9.25
C ASN A 53 14.38 -3.91 10.76
N ALA A 54 13.33 -3.70 11.57
CA ALA A 54 13.45 -3.81 13.01
C ALA A 54 13.65 -5.27 13.43
N PRO A 55 14.49 -5.56 14.45
CA PRO A 55 14.72 -6.94 14.92
C PRO A 55 13.42 -7.65 15.31
N GLU A 56 12.46 -6.93 15.86
CA GLU A 56 11.16 -7.47 16.24
C GLU A 56 10.28 -7.81 15.03
N GLU A 57 10.31 -6.98 13.98
CA GLU A 57 9.59 -7.23 12.72
C GLU A 57 10.12 -8.49 12.03
N LYS A 58 11.44 -8.65 11.97
CA LYS A 58 12.08 -9.85 11.41
C LYS A 58 11.77 -11.11 12.21
N ALA A 59 11.68 -11.00 13.53
CA ALA A 59 11.37 -12.15 14.39
C ALA A 59 9.91 -12.57 14.29
N ARG A 60 8.99 -11.62 14.08
CA ARG A 60 7.55 -11.87 14.04
C ARG A 60 6.98 -12.03 12.62
N GLY A 61 7.71 -11.62 11.60
CA GLY A 61 7.27 -11.65 10.20
C GLY A 61 6.14 -10.65 9.89
N ILE A 62 6.00 -9.58 10.68
CA ILE A 62 4.95 -8.57 10.53
C ILE A 62 5.55 -7.17 10.59
N THR A 63 5.05 -6.25 9.77
CA THR A 63 5.34 -4.81 9.88
C THR A 63 4.76 -4.25 11.18
N ILE A 64 5.59 -3.55 11.95
CA ILE A 64 5.24 -2.94 13.24
C ILE A 64 5.29 -1.43 13.11
N ALA A 65 6.40 -0.91 12.59
CA ALA A 65 6.61 0.51 12.38
C ALA A 65 6.23 0.90 10.95
N THR A 66 5.77 2.14 10.77
CA THR A 66 5.60 2.70 9.43
C THR A 66 6.96 2.92 8.78
N ALA A 67 7.15 2.40 7.58
CA ALA A 67 8.38 2.61 6.82
C ALA A 67 8.18 3.67 5.73
N HIS A 68 9.14 4.58 5.62
CA HIS A 68 9.14 5.59 4.56
C HIS A 68 10.09 5.19 3.42
N VAL A 69 9.57 5.22 2.21
CA VAL A 69 10.27 4.89 0.97
C VAL A 69 10.02 5.98 -0.06
N GLU A 70 11.05 6.39 -0.79
CA GLU A 70 10.93 7.41 -1.84
C GLU A 70 11.16 6.77 -3.21
N TYR A 71 10.35 7.18 -4.19
CA TYR A 71 10.52 6.82 -5.60
C TYR A 71 9.84 7.88 -6.47
N GLU A 72 10.09 7.84 -7.78
CA GLU A 72 9.47 8.76 -8.72
C GLU A 72 9.06 8.06 -10.00
N THR A 73 8.07 8.66 -10.67
CA THR A 73 7.76 8.36 -12.08
C THR A 73 8.22 9.54 -12.94
N ASP A 74 8.02 9.47 -14.25
CA ASP A 74 8.30 10.60 -15.14
C ASP A 74 7.50 11.86 -14.75
N LYS A 75 6.33 11.69 -14.12
CA LYS A 75 5.39 12.77 -13.83
C LYS A 75 5.51 13.36 -12.44
N ARG A 76 5.83 12.55 -11.42
CA ARG A 76 5.71 12.93 -10.00
C ARG A 76 6.78 12.25 -9.15
N HIS A 77 7.08 12.88 -8.03
CA HIS A 77 7.83 12.28 -6.92
C HIS A 77 6.86 11.79 -5.85
N TYR A 78 7.15 10.63 -5.25
CA TYR A 78 6.32 10.01 -4.23
C TYR A 78 7.12 9.74 -2.96
N ALA A 79 6.56 10.17 -1.83
CA ALA A 79 6.89 9.60 -0.53
C ALA A 79 5.84 8.53 -0.21
N HIS A 80 6.29 7.29 -0.05
CA HIS A 80 5.45 6.13 0.24
C HIS A 80 5.59 5.76 1.71
N VAL A 81 4.46 5.70 2.42
CA VAL A 81 4.37 5.20 3.80
C VAL A 81 3.80 3.79 3.79
N ASP A 82 4.62 2.80 4.13
CA ASP A 82 4.17 1.40 4.27
C ASP A 82 3.61 1.21 5.69
N CYS A 83 2.30 0.93 5.79
CA CYS A 83 1.62 0.84 7.08
C CYS A 83 1.44 -0.62 7.55
N PRO A 84 1.49 -0.87 8.87
CA PRO A 84 1.22 -2.19 9.43
C PRO A 84 -0.24 -2.59 9.24
N GLY A 85 -0.50 -3.90 9.08
CA GLY A 85 -1.85 -4.47 8.89
C GLY A 85 -2.39 -5.30 10.05
N HIS A 86 -1.61 -5.45 11.12
CA HIS A 86 -2.02 -6.20 12.31
C HIS A 86 -2.79 -5.28 13.27
N ALA A 87 -3.85 -5.82 13.91
CA ALA A 87 -4.76 -5.04 14.76
C ALA A 87 -4.02 -4.28 15.89
N ASP A 88 -3.05 -4.93 16.54
CA ASP A 88 -2.28 -4.33 17.64
C ASP A 88 -1.52 -3.05 17.25
N TYR A 89 -1.21 -2.85 15.96
CA TYR A 89 -0.42 -1.72 15.46
C TYR A 89 -1.24 -0.70 14.69
N ILE A 90 -2.56 -0.71 14.86
CA ILE A 90 -3.47 0.20 14.17
C ILE A 90 -3.16 1.69 14.40
N LYS A 91 -2.65 2.04 15.59
CA LYS A 91 -2.23 3.41 15.91
C LYS A 91 -1.18 3.94 14.94
N ASN A 92 -0.23 3.09 14.57
CA ASN A 92 0.83 3.46 13.63
C ASN A 92 0.26 3.64 12.21
N MET A 93 -0.70 2.79 11.82
CA MET A 93 -1.42 2.95 10.56
C MET A 93 -2.19 4.29 10.51
N ILE A 94 -2.87 4.69 11.58
CA ILE A 94 -3.58 5.98 11.65
C ILE A 94 -2.61 7.15 11.44
N THR A 95 -1.45 7.13 12.12
CA THR A 95 -0.43 8.18 11.96
C THR A 95 0.16 8.22 10.54
N GLY A 96 0.34 7.06 9.90
CA GLY A 96 0.79 6.98 8.50
C GLY A 96 -0.27 7.46 7.51
N ALA A 97 -1.52 7.02 7.66
CA ALA A 97 -2.63 7.36 6.78
C ALA A 97 -2.98 8.85 6.81
N ALA A 98 -2.83 9.52 7.96
CA ALA A 98 -3.04 10.96 8.08
C ALA A 98 -2.10 11.81 7.21
N GLN A 99 -1.02 11.23 6.69
CA GLN A 99 -0.05 11.90 5.81
C GLN A 99 -0.34 11.66 4.32
N MET A 100 -1.31 10.81 3.97
CA MET A 100 -1.51 10.33 2.60
C MET A 100 -2.45 11.22 1.79
N ASP A 101 -1.98 11.68 0.63
CA ASP A 101 -2.81 12.29 -0.42
C ASP A 101 -3.60 11.21 -1.21
N GLY A 102 -3.21 9.94 -1.07
CA GLY A 102 -3.96 8.80 -1.55
C GLY A 102 -3.38 7.48 -1.05
N ALA A 103 -4.22 6.46 -0.86
CA ALA A 103 -3.79 5.16 -0.35
C ALA A 103 -3.90 4.06 -1.40
N ILE A 104 -3.02 3.07 -1.29
CA ILE A 104 -3.06 1.81 -2.03
C ILE A 104 -3.62 0.75 -1.08
N LEU A 105 -4.88 0.36 -1.29
CA LEU A 105 -5.53 -0.71 -0.54
C LEU A 105 -5.10 -2.06 -1.12
N VAL A 106 -4.33 -2.83 -0.35
CA VAL A 106 -3.84 -4.15 -0.75
C VAL A 106 -4.76 -5.23 -0.22
N VAL A 107 -5.34 -6.01 -1.12
CA VAL A 107 -6.27 -7.10 -0.81
C VAL A 107 -5.77 -8.38 -1.45
N ALA A 108 -5.52 -9.44 -0.68
CA ALA A 108 -5.18 -10.74 -1.25
C ALA A 108 -6.42 -11.35 -1.92
N ALA A 109 -6.27 -11.82 -3.15
CA ALA A 109 -7.33 -12.48 -3.91
C ALA A 109 -7.78 -13.81 -3.29
N THR A 110 -6.89 -14.48 -2.54
CA THR A 110 -7.19 -15.72 -1.82
C THR A 110 -8.13 -15.51 -0.63
N ASP A 111 -8.10 -14.32 -0.03
CA ASP A 111 -8.73 -14.05 1.27
C ASP A 111 -9.91 -13.08 1.14
N GLY A 112 -9.83 -12.15 0.19
CA GLY A 112 -10.81 -11.08 0.02
C GLY A 112 -10.81 -10.04 1.14
N PRO A 113 -11.91 -9.28 1.32
CA PRO A 113 -11.98 -8.20 2.32
C PRO A 113 -12.10 -8.70 3.77
N MET A 114 -10.96 -8.77 4.44
CA MET A 114 -10.80 -9.13 5.86
C MET A 114 -11.11 -7.98 6.85
N PRO A 115 -11.25 -8.24 8.18
CA PRO A 115 -11.64 -7.21 9.16
C PRO A 115 -10.80 -5.93 9.12
N GLN A 116 -9.47 -6.06 9.05
CA GLN A 116 -8.56 -4.92 8.99
C GLN A 116 -8.63 -4.21 7.63
N THR A 117 -9.02 -4.87 6.54
CA THR A 117 -9.33 -4.19 5.28
C THR A 117 -10.47 -3.18 5.49
N ARG A 118 -11.53 -3.58 6.20
CA ARG A 118 -12.69 -2.70 6.50
C ARG A 118 -12.28 -1.57 7.43
N GLU A 119 -11.54 -1.92 8.49
CA GLU A 119 -11.08 -0.96 9.48
C GLU A 119 -10.13 0.08 8.88
N HIS A 120 -9.20 -0.34 8.01
CA HIS A 120 -8.29 0.57 7.34
C HIS A 120 -9.01 1.52 6.38
N VAL A 121 -10.01 1.04 5.64
CA VAL A 121 -10.82 1.90 4.76
C VAL A 121 -11.59 2.94 5.59
N LEU A 122 -12.22 2.52 6.69
CA LEU A 122 -12.90 3.42 7.61
C LEU A 122 -11.95 4.49 8.19
N LEU A 123 -10.79 4.06 8.69
CA LEU A 123 -9.82 4.97 9.29
C LEU A 123 -9.19 5.91 8.27
N ALA A 124 -8.87 5.43 7.06
CA ALA A 124 -8.41 6.26 5.95
C ALA A 124 -9.42 7.38 5.65
N ARG A 125 -10.72 7.06 5.66
CA ARG A 125 -11.78 8.07 5.52
C ARG A 125 -11.79 9.07 6.67
N GLN A 126 -11.67 8.60 7.92
CA GLN A 126 -11.72 9.46 9.11
C GLN A 126 -10.52 10.40 9.22
N VAL A 127 -9.34 9.98 8.79
CA VAL A 127 -8.14 10.84 8.76
C VAL A 127 -8.03 11.69 7.50
N GLY A 128 -9.02 11.61 6.60
CA GLY A 128 -9.15 12.52 5.46
C GLY A 128 -8.42 12.09 4.19
N VAL A 129 -8.06 10.82 4.02
CA VAL A 129 -7.48 10.32 2.76
C VAL A 129 -8.50 10.49 1.62
N PRO A 130 -8.18 11.29 0.58
CA PRO A 130 -9.18 11.66 -0.41
C PRO A 130 -9.38 10.62 -1.52
N TYR A 131 -8.36 9.81 -1.81
CA TYR A 131 -8.37 8.83 -2.90
C TYR A 131 -7.80 7.48 -2.47
N ILE A 132 -8.39 6.39 -2.99
CA ILE A 132 -7.88 5.02 -2.84
C ILE A 132 -7.71 4.41 -4.22
N VAL A 133 -6.62 3.66 -4.42
CA VAL A 133 -6.41 2.71 -5.51
C VAL A 133 -6.34 1.31 -4.89
N VAL A 134 -6.87 0.29 -5.56
CA VAL A 134 -6.86 -1.08 -5.06
C VAL A 134 -5.80 -1.91 -5.80
N ALA A 135 -4.98 -2.61 -5.03
CA ALA A 135 -4.11 -3.68 -5.49
C ALA A 135 -4.72 -5.01 -5.05
N LEU A 136 -5.35 -5.72 -5.99
CA LEU A 136 -5.81 -7.09 -5.78
C LEU A 136 -4.60 -8.01 -5.99
N ASN A 137 -3.99 -8.43 -4.91
CA ASN A 137 -2.69 -9.12 -4.88
C ASN A 137 -2.85 -10.64 -4.81
N LYS A 138 -1.75 -11.39 -5.03
CA LYS A 138 -1.74 -12.87 -5.02
C LYS A 138 -2.71 -13.50 -6.03
N CYS A 139 -2.96 -12.84 -7.15
CA CYS A 139 -3.83 -13.39 -8.19
C CYS A 139 -3.25 -14.66 -8.84
N ASP A 140 -1.94 -14.90 -8.72
CA ASP A 140 -1.28 -16.13 -9.15
C ASP A 140 -1.67 -17.36 -8.32
N ALA A 141 -2.19 -17.15 -7.11
CA ALA A 141 -2.66 -18.22 -6.23
C ALA A 141 -4.15 -18.58 -6.43
N VAL A 142 -4.82 -17.92 -7.38
CA VAL A 142 -6.25 -18.12 -7.68
C VAL A 142 -6.40 -18.46 -9.16
N ASP A 143 -6.74 -19.72 -9.45
CA ASP A 143 -6.89 -20.20 -10.82
C ASP A 143 -8.24 -19.84 -11.45
N ASP A 144 -9.26 -19.53 -10.63
CA ASP A 144 -10.62 -19.22 -11.08
C ASP A 144 -10.83 -17.71 -11.28
N PRO A 145 -11.03 -17.24 -12.54
CA PRO A 145 -11.28 -15.83 -12.82
C PRO A 145 -12.59 -15.31 -12.21
N GLU A 146 -13.60 -16.17 -12.02
CA GLU A 146 -14.89 -15.75 -11.43
C GLU A 146 -14.72 -15.39 -9.95
N LEU A 147 -13.82 -16.10 -9.24
CA LEU A 147 -13.47 -15.76 -7.86
C LEU A 147 -12.79 -14.38 -7.78
N LEU A 148 -11.89 -14.07 -8.72
CA LEU A 148 -11.23 -12.76 -8.77
C LEU A 148 -12.23 -11.62 -8.99
N ASP A 149 -13.21 -11.83 -9.88
CA ASP A 149 -14.27 -10.88 -10.16
C ASP A 149 -15.19 -10.68 -8.94
N LEU A 150 -15.50 -11.76 -8.22
CA LEU A 150 -16.27 -11.72 -6.98
C LEU A 150 -15.54 -10.91 -5.90
N VAL A 151 -14.26 -11.19 -5.67
CA VAL A 151 -13.46 -10.46 -4.68
C VAL A 151 -13.35 -8.98 -5.03
N GLU A 152 -13.15 -8.65 -6.31
CA GLU A 152 -13.15 -7.26 -6.77
C GLU A 152 -14.49 -6.58 -6.48
N LEU A 153 -15.61 -7.24 -6.74
CA LEU A 153 -16.95 -6.73 -6.43
C LEU A 153 -17.12 -6.45 -4.93
N GLU A 154 -16.70 -7.38 -4.06
CA GLU A 154 -16.78 -7.19 -2.61
C GLU A 154 -15.93 -6.01 -2.12
N VAL A 155 -14.73 -5.81 -2.69
CA VAL A 155 -13.88 -4.64 -2.38
C VAL A 155 -14.58 -3.34 -2.81
N ARG A 156 -15.20 -3.33 -3.99
CA ARG A 156 -15.94 -2.14 -4.48
C ARG A 156 -17.13 -1.81 -3.57
N GLU A 157 -17.89 -2.81 -3.15
CA GLU A 157 -18.99 -2.62 -2.19
C GLU A 157 -18.50 -2.10 -0.84
N LEU A 158 -17.38 -2.63 -0.34
CA LEU A 158 -16.75 -2.15 0.87
C LEU A 158 -16.37 -0.66 0.77
N LEU A 159 -15.73 -0.25 -0.32
CA LEU A 159 -15.37 1.15 -0.56
C LEU A 159 -16.62 2.04 -0.61
N LYS A 160 -17.70 1.58 -1.25
CA LYS A 160 -18.98 2.31 -1.29
C LYS A 160 -19.60 2.47 0.10
N SER A 161 -19.57 1.44 0.94
CA SER A 161 -20.10 1.51 2.31
C SER A 161 -19.41 2.58 3.18
N TYR A 162 -18.16 2.92 2.87
CA TYR A 162 -17.37 3.95 3.55
C TYR A 162 -17.22 5.24 2.73
N GLN A 163 -18.13 5.47 1.76
CA GLN A 163 -18.25 6.71 0.99
C GLN A 163 -17.06 7.01 0.06
N PHE A 164 -16.29 6.01 -0.32
CA PHE A 164 -15.36 6.10 -1.46
C PHE A 164 -16.10 5.75 -2.75
N PRO A 165 -15.65 6.27 -3.92
CA PRO A 165 -16.30 6.01 -5.20
C PRO A 165 -15.90 4.62 -5.74
N GLY A 166 -16.33 3.54 -5.06
CA GLY A 166 -15.90 2.16 -5.30
C GLY A 166 -15.99 1.70 -6.77
N ASP A 167 -17.00 2.14 -7.52
CA ASP A 167 -17.17 1.79 -8.94
C ASP A 167 -16.17 2.50 -9.87
N LYS A 168 -15.54 3.59 -9.42
CA LYS A 168 -14.59 4.41 -10.20
C LYS A 168 -13.15 4.21 -9.79
N VAL A 169 -12.92 3.58 -8.63
CA VAL A 169 -11.57 3.31 -8.14
C VAL A 169 -10.87 2.32 -9.08
N PRO A 170 -9.63 2.61 -9.51
CA PRO A 170 -8.81 1.64 -10.24
C PRO A 170 -8.54 0.43 -9.36
N VAL A 171 -8.81 -0.76 -9.90
CA VAL A 171 -8.44 -2.05 -9.29
C VAL A 171 -7.42 -2.69 -10.21
N VAL A 172 -6.23 -2.98 -9.68
CA VAL A 172 -5.14 -3.60 -10.43
C VAL A 172 -4.90 -4.99 -9.85
N ARG A 173 -4.99 -6.02 -10.70
CA ARG A 173 -4.68 -7.42 -10.35
C ARG A 173 -3.17 -7.66 -10.44
N LEU A 174 -2.57 -8.19 -9.39
CA LEU A 174 -1.12 -8.30 -9.18
C LEU A 174 -0.73 -9.66 -8.58
N SER A 175 0.54 -10.03 -8.72
CA SER A 175 1.21 -11.12 -8.02
C SER A 175 2.58 -10.68 -7.49
#